data_AF-A0A832M002-F1
#
_entry.id   AF-A0A832M002-F1
#
_cell.length_a   1.000
_cell.length_b   1.000
_cell.length_c   1.000
_cell.angle_alpha   90.00
_cell.angle_beta   90.00
_cell.angle_gamma   90.00
#
_symmetry.space_group_name_H-M   'P 1'
#
loop_
_entity.id
_entity.type
_entity.pdbx_description
1 polymer ?
#
loop_
_entity_poly.entity_id
_entity_poly.type
_entity_poly.pdbx_seq_one_letter_code
_entity_poly.pdbx_strand_id
1 'polypeptide(L)'
;MKPKNLHFRINLLLVIIFLLLGTSVYISRDGKLKIKTTSGAMESLQFMTQIRAYPNTDIPEDKFYKAFEYSQSELAQTSDNPLPAVWTNIGPNNIGGRSIALAVHPTDTAIVFIGSASGGLWKSTTGGIGANAWTQINTGFPSLAVSSIAIDSVNPNIMYIGTGENYGYQFSINNGVNVRVTRGMYGIGILKTTNGGTTWTKSLDWSYNNQRGVWDVVINPKNPNVIYAATSEGVYKSTNAGGSWNNILNYLMAMDLLINPVDTNIIYASIGNLSNNVPNSNVGLYKSTNGGASWTKLNNGSSGLPNSWTGKTTLDMFRGNPDVIIASVSNDINSYIGLYRTTNAGLNWTVGYASSSWQGVQGWYNNAIMFKPDNQNIIVGGAVDVWKSTNFGVNFSSKSVWSAWYSGATPPGNPEGPSNFVHADIHYFTYNPKDYNKLYIAADGGLYRSNNFGDSYYSCNGGYVTSQFYASFANSFTDSVFCLGGLQDNRAAFHQGTVAWYKTFGGDGACCQINSQNPLICYTEYTYGDVARSTNGGTSWNYLDPPNSGSSSAYCFVAPFVVCPSNPNIVYIAGTNVYKSSNGGLNWSSSLGYF
;
A
#
# COMPACT_ATOMS: atom_id res chain seq x y z
N MET A 1 45.64 82.69 -21.44
CA MET A 1 45.25 81.87 -22.62
C MET A 1 45.30 80.40 -22.23
N LYS A 2 44.25 79.62 -22.52
CA LYS A 2 44.36 78.14 -22.62
C LYS A 2 45.48 77.81 -23.63
N PRO A 3 46.27 76.72 -23.47
CA PRO A 3 45.82 75.43 -24.03
C PRO A 3 46.35 74.14 -23.36
N LYS A 4 45.53 73.09 -23.52
CA LYS A 4 45.77 71.65 -23.81
C LYS A 4 47.00 70.85 -23.29
N ASN A 5 46.68 69.58 -23.01
CA ASN A 5 47.50 68.35 -22.97
C ASN A 5 48.31 68.10 -21.69
N LEU A 6 48.65 66.88 -21.26
CA LEU A 6 48.14 65.51 -21.42
C LEU A 6 49.05 64.71 -20.45
N HIS A 7 48.45 63.95 -19.53
CA HIS A 7 48.99 62.77 -18.82
C HIS A 7 50.30 62.85 -18.01
N PHE A 8 50.20 62.54 -16.72
CA PHE A 8 51.14 61.61 -16.08
C PHE A 8 50.43 60.77 -15.02
N ARG A 9 50.60 59.45 -15.12
CA ARG A 9 50.19 58.43 -14.15
C ARG A 9 51.08 58.52 -12.90
N ILE A 10 50.60 58.09 -11.73
CA ILE A 10 51.21 57.06 -10.85
C ILE A 10 50.56 57.05 -9.46
N ASN A 11 50.09 55.85 -9.07
CA ASN A 11 49.89 55.26 -7.72
C ASN A 11 49.04 56.05 -6.69
N LEU A 12 47.99 55.46 -6.10
CA LEU A 12 48.08 54.41 -5.08
C LEU A 12 46.65 53.97 -4.70
N LEU A 13 46.48 52.66 -4.49
CA LEU A 13 45.56 51.94 -3.59
C LEU A 13 44.23 52.62 -3.17
N LEU A 14 43.10 52.03 -3.58
CA LEU A 14 42.32 51.07 -2.78
C LEU A 14 41.65 51.68 -1.53
N VAL A 15 40.33 51.88 -1.63
CA VAL A 15 39.26 51.58 -0.64
C VAL A 15 38.08 52.51 -0.92
N ILE A 16 37.28 52.24 -1.97
CA ILE A 16 35.85 52.65 -2.06
C ILE A 16 35.12 51.64 -2.96
N ILE A 17 34.97 50.38 -2.53
CA ILE A 17 33.80 49.52 -2.86
C ILE A 17 33.58 48.61 -1.63
N PHE A 18 33.18 49.23 -0.52
CA PHE A 18 32.57 48.55 0.63
C PHE A 18 31.83 49.63 1.41
N LEU A 19 30.57 49.87 1.07
CA LEU A 19 29.53 50.52 1.92
C LEU A 19 28.26 50.75 1.08
N LEU A 20 27.60 49.65 0.68
CA LEU A 20 26.18 49.64 0.32
C LEU A 20 25.46 48.48 1.03
N LEU A 21 25.80 48.29 2.31
CA LEU A 21 25.02 47.51 3.27
C LEU A 21 24.77 48.40 4.49
N GLY A 22 23.94 49.41 4.28
CA GLY A 22 23.40 50.29 5.32
C GLY A 22 22.04 49.79 5.76
N THR A 23 22.04 48.97 6.80
CA THR A 23 20.98 48.73 7.78
C THR A 23 19.68 49.51 7.58
N SER A 24 18.67 48.87 7.00
CA SER A 24 17.27 49.15 7.37
C SER A 24 16.91 48.17 8.47
N VAL A 25 16.93 48.67 9.70
CA VAL A 25 16.32 48.02 10.85
C VAL A 25 14.81 47.93 10.54
N TYR A 26 14.36 46.77 10.07
CA TYR A 26 12.94 46.42 10.17
C TYR A 26 12.67 46.10 11.64
N ILE A 27 12.33 47.15 12.41
CA ILE A 27 11.55 46.97 13.62
C ILE A 27 10.22 46.40 13.14
N SER A 28 10.01 45.09 13.32
CA SER A 28 8.70 44.49 13.15
C SER A 28 7.79 45.10 14.21
N ARG A 29 6.95 46.06 13.80
CA ARG A 29 5.75 46.41 14.56
C ARG A 29 4.93 45.14 14.74
N ASP A 30 4.75 44.73 15.99
CA ASP A 30 3.79 43.73 16.45
C ASP A 30 3.61 42.52 15.52
N GLY A 31 4.70 41.77 15.33
CA GLY A 31 4.60 40.37 14.96
C GLY A 31 4.17 39.54 16.17
N LYS A 32 2.94 39.74 16.69
CA LYS A 32 2.28 38.62 17.36
C LYS A 32 2.33 37.50 16.35
N LEU A 33 3.04 36.42 16.66
CA LEU A 33 2.85 35.14 15.98
C LEU A 33 1.34 35.01 15.80
N LYS A 34 0.85 35.06 14.56
CA LYS A 34 -0.53 34.68 14.30
C LYS A 34 -0.59 33.23 14.76
N ILE A 35 -1.06 33.02 15.99
CA ILE A 35 -1.53 31.74 16.44
C ILE A 35 -2.52 31.38 15.35
N LYS A 36 -2.17 30.39 14.54
CA LYS A 36 -3.05 29.90 13.49
C LYS A 36 -4.26 29.40 14.26
N THR A 37 -5.32 30.20 14.31
CA THR A 37 -6.56 29.81 14.96
C THR A 37 -7.00 28.54 14.25
N THR A 38 -7.09 27.45 15.00
CA THR A 38 -7.72 26.22 14.53
C THR A 38 -9.12 26.58 14.05
N SER A 39 -9.54 26.05 12.90
CA SER A 39 -10.91 26.24 12.42
C SER A 39 -11.88 25.66 13.45
N GLY A 40 -13.12 26.16 13.50
CA GLY A 40 -14.15 25.58 14.36
C GLY A 40 -14.41 24.11 14.01
N ALA A 41 -14.19 23.72 12.74
CA ALA A 41 -14.20 22.33 12.30
C ALA A 41 -13.05 21.50 12.89
N MET A 42 -11.82 22.05 12.95
CA MET A 42 -10.69 21.35 13.56
C MET A 42 -10.91 21.19 15.08
N GLU A 43 -11.43 22.21 15.75
CA GLU A 43 -11.80 22.14 17.17
C GLU A 43 -12.90 21.11 17.43
N SER A 44 -13.91 21.05 16.56
CA SER A 44 -14.98 20.04 16.63
C SER A 44 -14.44 18.62 16.39
N LEU A 45 -13.53 18.44 15.43
CA LEU A 45 -12.88 17.15 15.19
C LEU A 45 -12.02 16.73 16.38
N GLN A 46 -11.24 17.66 16.94
CA GLN A 46 -10.45 17.45 18.15
C GLN A 46 -11.34 17.09 19.33
N PHE A 47 -12.47 17.76 19.51
CA PHE A 47 -13.45 17.45 20.55
C PHE A 47 -14.03 16.04 20.39
N MET A 48 -14.42 15.65 19.17
CA MET A 48 -14.89 14.29 18.89
C MET A 48 -13.82 13.23 19.17
N THR A 49 -12.56 13.53 18.87
CA THR A 49 -11.42 12.66 19.24
C THR A 49 -11.25 12.59 20.76
N GLN A 50 -11.29 13.72 21.47
CA GLN A 50 -11.16 13.80 22.93
C GLN A 50 -12.26 13.00 23.65
N ILE A 51 -13.51 13.07 23.17
CA ILE A 51 -14.61 12.27 23.73
C ILE A 51 -14.32 10.77 23.60
N ARG A 52 -13.80 10.32 22.44
CA ARG A 52 -13.47 8.91 22.20
C ARG A 52 -12.22 8.45 22.97
N ALA A 53 -11.32 9.39 23.25
CA ALA A 53 -10.07 9.15 23.97
C ALA A 53 -10.26 9.08 25.50
N TYR A 54 -11.27 9.76 26.04
CA TYR A 54 -11.53 9.90 27.49
C TYR A 54 -11.43 8.55 28.23
N PRO A 55 -10.78 8.50 29.42
CA PRO A 55 -10.16 9.61 30.16
C PRO A 55 -8.77 10.03 29.66
N ASN A 56 -8.29 9.44 28.58
CA ASN A 56 -6.98 9.77 28.03
C ASN A 56 -7.06 11.01 27.12
N THR A 57 -5.91 11.65 26.92
CA THR A 57 -5.77 12.79 26.00
C THR A 57 -5.85 12.39 24.52
N ASP A 58 -5.56 11.12 24.21
CA ASP A 58 -5.71 10.50 22.88
C ASP A 58 -6.12 9.03 23.03
N ILE A 59 -6.60 8.39 21.97
CA ILE A 59 -6.87 6.95 21.95
C ILE A 59 -5.52 6.24 22.15
N PRO A 60 -5.31 5.47 23.25
CA PRO A 60 -4.04 4.79 23.47
C PRO A 60 -3.70 3.86 22.31
N GLU A 61 -2.45 3.90 21.86
CA GLU A 61 -2.00 3.14 20.69
C GLU A 61 -2.18 1.62 20.86
N ASP A 62 -2.16 1.12 22.11
CA ASP A 62 -2.34 -0.31 22.43
C ASP A 62 -3.79 -0.69 22.70
N LYS A 63 -4.75 0.25 22.69
CA LYS A 63 -6.15 -0.08 23.02
C LYS A 63 -6.69 -1.18 22.12
N PHE A 64 -6.32 -1.17 20.83
CA PHE A 64 -6.73 -2.22 19.91
C PHE A 64 -6.21 -3.60 20.34
N TYR A 65 -4.93 -3.70 20.68
CA TYR A 65 -4.31 -4.96 21.12
C TYR A 65 -4.88 -5.43 22.47
N LYS A 66 -5.01 -4.52 23.44
CA LYS A 66 -5.62 -4.81 24.75
C LYS A 66 -7.08 -5.26 24.63
N ALA A 67 -7.86 -4.62 23.75
CA ALA A 67 -9.24 -5.02 23.48
C ALA A 67 -9.31 -6.43 22.86
N PHE A 68 -8.36 -6.77 21.99
CA PHE A 68 -8.22 -8.12 21.48
C PHE A 68 -7.89 -9.11 22.60
N GLU A 69 -6.89 -8.85 23.44
CA GLU A 69 -6.54 -9.73 24.57
C GLU A 69 -7.74 -9.94 25.52
N TYR A 70 -8.44 -8.86 25.87
CA TYR A 70 -9.67 -8.92 26.67
C TYR A 70 -10.75 -9.79 26.01
N SER A 71 -10.92 -9.67 24.69
CA SER A 71 -11.88 -10.51 23.94
C SER A 71 -11.53 -12.00 23.99
N GLN A 72 -10.24 -12.34 24.05
CA GLN A 72 -9.78 -13.72 24.14
C GLN A 72 -9.96 -14.29 25.55
N SER A 73 -9.74 -13.49 26.61
CA SER A 73 -9.82 -13.98 27.99
C SER A 73 -11.24 -14.00 28.54
N GLU A 74 -12.05 -12.98 28.27
CA GLU A 74 -13.33 -12.76 28.97
C GLU A 74 -14.56 -13.26 28.20
N LEU A 75 -14.63 -13.08 26.87
CA LEU A 75 -15.78 -13.55 26.08
C LEU A 75 -15.83 -15.08 25.98
N ALA A 76 -14.68 -15.75 26.11
CA ALA A 76 -14.61 -17.20 26.18
C ALA A 76 -15.19 -17.77 27.49
N GLN A 77 -15.28 -16.95 28.56
CA GLN A 77 -15.74 -17.36 29.89
C GLN A 77 -17.23 -17.06 30.15
N THR A 78 -17.85 -16.17 29.38
CA THR A 78 -19.27 -15.82 29.51
C THR A 78 -20.16 -16.77 28.68
N SER A 79 -20.23 -18.05 29.05
CA SER A 79 -20.99 -19.09 28.33
C SER A 79 -22.47 -19.21 28.70
N ASP A 80 -23.00 -18.36 29.58
CA ASP A 80 -24.33 -18.55 30.21
C ASP A 80 -25.49 -17.79 29.55
N ASN A 81 -25.32 -17.27 28.32
CA ASN A 81 -26.41 -16.65 27.56
C ASN A 81 -26.52 -17.26 26.15
N PRO A 82 -27.74 -17.38 25.59
CA PRO A 82 -27.98 -18.07 24.34
C PRO A 82 -27.07 -17.52 23.25
N LEU A 83 -26.51 -18.43 22.44
CA LEU A 83 -25.51 -18.16 21.41
C LEU A 83 -25.70 -16.77 20.80
N PRO A 84 -24.71 -15.85 20.86
CA PRO A 84 -24.80 -14.59 20.17
C PRO A 84 -25.18 -14.87 18.72
N ALA A 85 -26.10 -14.07 18.17
CA ALA A 85 -26.58 -14.20 16.80
C ALA A 85 -25.43 -14.61 15.87
N VAL A 86 -25.59 -15.73 15.16
CA VAL A 86 -24.55 -16.25 14.27
C VAL A 86 -24.31 -15.19 13.20
N TRP A 87 -23.18 -14.49 13.29
CA TRP A 87 -22.77 -13.55 12.27
C TRP A 87 -22.48 -14.31 10.98
N THR A 88 -23.19 -13.96 9.91
CA THR A 88 -22.97 -14.52 8.58
C THR A 88 -22.29 -13.49 7.69
N ASN A 89 -21.23 -13.91 6.99
CA ASN A 89 -20.59 -13.09 5.98
C ASN A 89 -21.51 -12.92 4.76
N ILE A 90 -21.79 -11.68 4.37
CA ILE A 90 -22.64 -11.35 3.21
C ILE A 90 -21.83 -11.05 1.93
N GLY A 91 -20.50 -11.22 1.98
CA GLY A 91 -19.55 -10.95 0.91
C GLY A 91 -18.91 -9.56 1.01
N PRO A 92 -18.33 -9.05 -0.10
CA PRO A 92 -18.36 -9.65 -1.44
C PRO A 92 -17.40 -10.84 -1.60
N ASN A 93 -17.87 -11.90 -2.27
CA ASN A 93 -17.07 -13.08 -2.62
C ASN A 93 -16.46 -12.99 -4.03
N ASN A 94 -16.70 -11.89 -4.74
CA ASN A 94 -16.31 -11.68 -6.14
C ASN A 94 -15.47 -10.41 -6.36
N ILE A 95 -15.02 -9.76 -5.29
CA ILE A 95 -14.20 -8.54 -5.33
C ILE A 95 -13.05 -8.73 -4.34
N GLY A 96 -11.85 -9.05 -4.83
CA GLY A 96 -10.67 -9.12 -3.97
C GLY A 96 -10.24 -7.73 -3.51
N GLY A 97 -9.72 -7.60 -2.28
CA GLY A 97 -9.09 -6.37 -1.81
C GLY A 97 -7.57 -6.38 -1.91
N ARG A 98 -6.94 -5.32 -1.41
CA ARG A 98 -5.50 -5.11 -1.57
C ARG A 98 -4.68 -6.26 -1.01
N SER A 99 -3.87 -6.83 -1.89
CA SER A 99 -3.04 -8.00 -1.62
C SER A 99 -1.60 -7.71 -1.99
N ILE A 100 -0.70 -8.01 -1.07
CA ILE A 100 0.69 -7.52 -1.12
C ILE A 100 1.73 -8.63 -0.95
N ALA A 101 1.30 -9.85 -0.59
CA ALA A 101 2.19 -10.99 -0.40
C ALA A 101 1.61 -12.27 -1.02
N LEU A 102 2.47 -13.09 -1.62
CA LEU A 102 2.11 -14.40 -2.17
C LEU A 102 3.18 -15.43 -1.86
N ALA A 103 2.75 -16.66 -1.57
CA ALA A 103 3.64 -17.82 -1.56
C ALA A 103 2.94 -19.03 -2.19
N VAL A 104 3.66 -19.75 -3.03
CA VAL A 104 3.21 -21.02 -3.61
C VAL A 104 3.92 -22.14 -2.88
N HIS A 105 3.16 -23.14 -2.43
CA HIS A 105 3.73 -24.27 -1.73
C HIS A 105 4.73 -25.02 -2.64
N PRO A 106 5.93 -25.38 -2.12
CA PRO A 106 7.07 -25.77 -2.96
C PRO A 106 6.85 -27.08 -3.71
N THR A 107 6.03 -27.98 -3.16
CA THR A 107 5.81 -29.33 -3.72
C THR A 107 4.37 -29.58 -4.19
N ASP A 108 3.42 -28.72 -3.83
CA ASP A 108 2.01 -28.84 -4.25
C ASP A 108 1.51 -27.46 -4.67
N THR A 109 1.60 -27.18 -5.96
CA THR A 109 1.40 -25.83 -6.47
C THR A 109 -0.07 -25.45 -6.65
N ALA A 110 -1.00 -26.35 -6.25
CA ALA A 110 -2.39 -26.00 -5.99
C ALA A 110 -2.56 -25.28 -4.64
N ILE A 111 -1.61 -25.45 -3.71
CA ILE A 111 -1.62 -24.73 -2.45
C ILE A 111 -0.95 -23.36 -2.62
N VAL A 112 -1.74 -22.31 -2.45
CA VAL A 112 -1.30 -20.91 -2.57
C VAL A 112 -1.74 -20.16 -1.33
N PHE A 113 -0.84 -19.35 -0.78
CA PHE A 113 -1.09 -18.42 0.30
C PHE A 113 -1.06 -16.99 -0.23
N ILE A 114 -1.99 -16.15 0.23
CA ILE A 114 -2.05 -14.73 -0.08
C ILE A 114 -2.20 -13.92 1.20
N GLY A 115 -1.43 -12.83 1.28
CA GLY A 115 -1.47 -11.86 2.36
C GLY A 115 -2.13 -10.58 1.91
N SER A 116 -3.16 -10.16 2.63
CA SER A 116 -3.82 -8.87 2.42
C SER A 116 -3.17 -7.77 3.24
N ALA A 117 -3.24 -6.53 2.72
CA ALA A 117 -2.85 -5.32 3.43
C ALA A 117 -3.61 -5.11 4.76
N SER A 118 -4.87 -5.57 4.85
CA SER A 118 -5.66 -5.47 6.09
C SER A 118 -6.73 -6.57 6.26
N GLY A 119 -6.77 -7.56 5.37
CA GLY A 119 -7.75 -8.66 5.39
C GLY A 119 -7.23 -10.01 5.92
N GLY A 120 -5.98 -10.09 6.39
CA GLY A 120 -5.39 -11.29 6.97
C GLY A 120 -4.66 -12.20 5.97
N LEU A 121 -4.30 -13.40 6.46
CA LEU A 121 -3.70 -14.48 5.68
C LEU A 121 -4.79 -15.41 5.14
N TRP A 122 -4.69 -15.80 3.87
CA TRP A 122 -5.63 -16.72 3.23
C TRP A 122 -4.90 -17.83 2.50
N LYS A 123 -5.54 -19.00 2.44
CA LYS A 123 -5.04 -20.19 1.77
C LYS A 123 -6.06 -20.69 0.74
N SER A 124 -5.55 -21.10 -0.41
CA SER A 124 -6.28 -21.88 -1.40
C SER A 124 -5.61 -23.24 -1.57
N THR A 125 -6.40 -24.28 -1.84
CA THR A 125 -5.94 -25.61 -2.27
C THR A 125 -6.30 -25.91 -3.72
N THR A 126 -6.81 -24.92 -4.45
CA THR A 126 -7.18 -25.01 -5.87
C THR A 126 -6.41 -24.00 -6.73
N GLY A 127 -5.40 -23.33 -6.15
CA GLY A 127 -4.67 -22.23 -6.77
C GLY A 127 -5.54 -20.99 -7.01
N GLY A 128 -6.58 -20.78 -6.19
CA GLY A 128 -7.52 -19.67 -6.32
C GLY A 128 -8.64 -19.89 -7.35
N ILE A 129 -8.80 -21.11 -7.85
CA ILE A 129 -9.84 -21.46 -8.84
C ILE A 129 -11.13 -21.90 -8.13
N GLY A 130 -12.25 -21.28 -8.51
CA GLY A 130 -13.60 -21.63 -8.04
C GLY A 130 -14.25 -20.55 -7.17
N ALA A 131 -15.52 -20.73 -6.87
CA ALA A 131 -16.35 -19.74 -6.15
C ALA A 131 -16.02 -19.60 -4.65
N ASN A 132 -15.48 -20.66 -4.04
CA ASN A 132 -15.09 -20.73 -2.63
C ASN A 132 -13.62 -21.21 -2.53
N ALA A 133 -12.75 -20.60 -3.34
CA ALA A 133 -11.37 -21.08 -3.51
C ALA A 133 -10.47 -20.77 -2.30
N TRP A 134 -10.93 -19.92 -1.38
CA TRP A 134 -10.11 -19.36 -0.31
C TRP A 134 -10.70 -19.64 1.07
N THR A 135 -9.81 -19.88 2.02
CA THR A 135 -10.11 -20.00 3.45
C THR A 135 -9.19 -19.06 4.21
N GLN A 136 -9.77 -18.21 5.06
CA GLN A 136 -9.00 -17.34 5.94
C GLN A 136 -8.29 -18.18 6.98
N ILE A 137 -7.01 -17.93 7.18
CA ILE A 137 -6.22 -18.53 8.26
C ILE A 137 -6.30 -17.60 9.46
N ASN A 138 -6.91 -18.09 10.55
CA ASN A 138 -6.86 -17.40 11.82
C ASN A 138 -5.45 -17.55 12.42
N THR A 139 -4.74 -16.43 12.54
CA THR A 139 -3.41 -16.42 13.16
C THR A 139 -3.47 -16.46 14.68
N GLY A 140 -4.62 -16.16 15.30
CA GLY A 140 -4.74 -15.97 16.74
C GLY A 140 -4.16 -14.64 17.23
N PHE A 141 -3.86 -13.70 16.32
CA PHE A 141 -3.33 -12.38 16.64
C PHE A 141 -4.14 -11.28 15.93
N PRO A 142 -4.18 -10.05 16.48
CA PRO A 142 -5.04 -8.99 15.96
C PRO A 142 -4.49 -8.30 14.71
N SER A 143 -3.24 -8.58 14.32
CA SER A 143 -2.63 -8.00 13.11
C SER A 143 -3.13 -8.71 11.86
N LEU A 144 -3.89 -7.99 11.02
CA LEU A 144 -4.42 -8.49 9.76
C LEU A 144 -3.56 -8.13 8.54
N ALA A 145 -2.62 -7.20 8.67
CA ALA A 145 -1.66 -6.92 7.60
C ALA A 145 -0.62 -8.04 7.50
N VAL A 146 -0.57 -8.68 6.33
CA VAL A 146 0.39 -9.73 5.99
C VAL A 146 1.16 -9.29 4.75
N SER A 147 2.41 -8.87 4.97
CA SER A 147 3.27 -8.19 4.00
C SER A 147 4.33 -9.09 3.38
N SER A 148 4.65 -10.22 4.00
CA SER A 148 5.55 -11.23 3.45
C SER A 148 5.14 -12.62 3.92
N ILE A 149 5.35 -13.63 3.07
CA ILE A 149 5.09 -15.03 3.38
C ILE A 149 6.28 -15.86 2.90
N ALA A 150 7.00 -16.47 3.85
CA ALA A 150 8.11 -17.37 3.56
C ALA A 150 7.76 -18.79 3.99
N ILE A 151 7.85 -19.73 3.05
CA ILE A 151 7.62 -21.17 3.28
C ILE A 151 8.96 -21.88 3.22
N ASP A 152 9.27 -22.67 4.25
CA ASP A 152 10.45 -23.53 4.23
C ASP A 152 10.31 -24.58 3.11
N SER A 153 11.27 -24.61 2.20
CA SER A 153 11.28 -25.50 1.03
C SER A 153 11.52 -26.97 1.40
N VAL A 154 12.13 -27.23 2.56
CA VAL A 154 12.44 -28.57 3.08
C VAL A 154 11.26 -29.09 3.91
N ASN A 155 10.71 -28.25 4.79
CA ASN A 155 9.53 -28.58 5.59
C ASN A 155 8.43 -27.53 5.44
N PRO A 156 7.52 -27.69 4.46
CA PRO A 156 6.48 -26.69 4.16
C PRO A 156 5.44 -26.46 5.27
N ASN A 157 5.46 -27.26 6.35
CA ASN A 157 4.67 -26.97 7.54
C ASN A 157 5.24 -25.78 8.33
N ILE A 158 6.50 -25.41 8.09
CA ILE A 158 7.15 -24.25 8.68
C ILE A 158 6.97 -23.07 7.76
N MET A 159 6.31 -22.03 8.26
CA MET A 159 6.15 -20.77 7.55
C MET A 159 6.37 -19.59 8.49
N TYR A 160 6.82 -18.48 7.92
CA TYR A 160 6.98 -17.20 8.58
C TYR A 160 6.19 -16.15 7.81
N ILE A 161 5.43 -15.33 8.52
CA ILE A 161 4.76 -14.18 7.92
C ILE A 161 5.27 -12.90 8.56
N GLY A 162 5.67 -11.96 7.69
CA GLY A 162 5.89 -10.57 8.08
C GLY A 162 4.54 -9.89 8.29
N THR A 163 4.44 -9.08 9.35
CA THR A 163 3.21 -8.33 9.64
C THR A 163 3.43 -6.84 9.50
N GLY A 164 2.35 -6.13 9.16
CA GLY A 164 2.30 -4.68 8.98
C GLY A 164 2.56 -4.23 7.55
N GLU A 165 2.01 -3.09 7.18
CA GLU A 165 2.21 -2.44 5.88
C GLU A 165 2.46 -0.96 6.17
N ASN A 166 3.70 -0.57 6.44
CA ASN A 166 4.03 0.82 6.72
C ASN A 166 4.93 1.38 5.61
N TYR A 167 4.55 2.53 5.04
CA TYR A 167 5.36 3.18 3.99
C TYR A 167 6.39 4.17 4.54
N GLY A 168 6.26 4.55 5.82
CA GLY A 168 7.23 5.38 6.55
C GLY A 168 7.24 5.03 8.03
N TYR A 169 8.42 4.89 8.62
CA TYR A 169 8.61 4.59 10.04
C TYR A 169 8.90 5.85 10.85
N GLN A 170 8.28 5.97 12.02
CA GLN A 170 8.40 7.11 12.95
C GLN A 170 7.99 8.47 12.35
N PHE A 171 7.17 8.46 11.30
CA PHE A 171 6.60 9.66 10.71
C PHE A 171 5.14 9.77 11.15
N SER A 172 4.94 10.57 12.20
CA SER A 172 3.63 11.00 12.67
C SER A 172 3.67 12.51 12.85
N ILE A 173 2.72 13.23 12.26
CA ILE A 173 2.36 14.54 12.78
C ILE A 173 1.48 14.29 14.01
N ASN A 174 2.13 14.24 15.18
CA ASN A 174 1.47 14.19 16.48
C ASN A 174 0.44 15.32 16.55
N ASN A 175 -0.86 15.01 16.34
CA ASN A 175 -2.05 15.84 16.57
C ASN A 175 -3.35 15.18 16.02
N GLY A 176 -3.40 13.84 15.89
CA GLY A 176 -4.57 13.14 15.33
C GLY A 176 -4.81 13.37 13.82
N VAL A 177 -3.87 14.01 13.12
CA VAL A 177 -3.94 14.21 11.67
C VAL A 177 -3.25 13.02 10.98
N ASN A 178 -4.07 12.09 10.49
CA ASN A 178 -3.61 10.95 9.71
C ASN A 178 -2.95 11.42 8.41
N VAL A 179 -1.64 11.25 8.25
CA VAL A 179 -0.96 11.53 6.98
C VAL A 179 -1.19 10.35 6.04
N ARG A 180 -1.92 10.58 4.94
CA ARG A 180 -2.18 9.56 3.91
C ARG A 180 -0.90 8.84 3.45
N VAL A 181 0.23 9.55 3.40
CA VAL A 181 1.49 9.01 2.86
C VAL A 181 2.20 8.03 3.80
N THR A 182 1.91 7.97 5.10
CA THR A 182 2.55 6.97 6.00
C THR A 182 1.63 5.88 6.48
N ARG A 183 0.52 5.71 5.76
CA ARG A 183 -0.54 4.78 6.10
C ARG A 183 -0.16 3.30 5.99
N GLY A 184 -1.00 2.54 6.68
CA GLY A 184 -1.21 1.11 6.64
C GLY A 184 -1.25 0.59 8.09
N MET A 185 -1.40 -0.72 8.27
CA MET A 185 -1.54 -1.29 9.60
C MET A 185 -0.15 -1.55 10.19
N TYR A 186 0.05 -1.22 11.47
CA TYR A 186 1.29 -1.58 12.15
C TYR A 186 1.36 -3.09 12.40
N GLY A 187 2.56 -3.63 12.26
CA GLY A 187 2.87 -5.02 12.52
C GLY A 187 3.19 -5.28 13.98
N ILE A 188 3.18 -6.57 14.32
CA ILE A 188 3.58 -7.13 15.61
C ILE A 188 4.84 -8.00 15.47
N GLY A 189 5.61 -7.77 14.40
CA GLY A 189 6.83 -8.49 14.05
C GLY A 189 6.56 -9.67 13.11
N ILE A 190 7.15 -10.83 13.41
CA ILE A 190 7.06 -12.04 12.57
C ILE A 190 6.24 -13.09 13.31
N LEU A 191 5.22 -13.63 12.67
CA LEU A 191 4.50 -14.80 13.16
C LEU A 191 5.07 -16.06 12.48
N LYS A 192 5.23 -17.14 13.25
CA LYS A 192 5.74 -18.43 12.80
C LYS A 192 4.70 -19.51 13.05
N THR A 193 4.58 -20.43 12.11
CA THR A 193 3.89 -21.72 12.28
C THR A 193 4.86 -22.86 12.03
N THR A 194 4.58 -24.03 12.63
CA THR A 194 5.30 -25.29 12.39
C THR A 194 4.36 -26.43 11.99
N ASN A 195 3.07 -26.12 11.79
CA ASN A 195 2.00 -27.07 11.50
C ASN A 195 1.11 -26.60 10.34
N GLY A 196 1.71 -25.99 9.32
CA GLY A 196 1.04 -25.64 8.07
C GLY A 196 0.01 -24.52 8.19
N GLY A 197 0.14 -23.67 9.22
CA GLY A 197 -0.73 -22.51 9.45
C GLY A 197 -1.89 -22.77 10.41
N THR A 198 -1.93 -23.92 11.09
CA THR A 198 -3.00 -24.26 12.04
C THR A 198 -2.89 -23.44 13.32
N THR A 199 -1.68 -23.26 13.84
CA THR A 199 -1.39 -22.38 14.99
C THR A 199 -0.16 -21.53 14.71
N TRP A 200 -0.10 -20.37 15.35
CA TRP A 200 0.97 -19.40 15.16
C TRP A 200 1.53 -18.92 16.50
N THR A 201 2.81 -18.56 16.50
CA THR A 201 3.51 -17.94 17.63
C THR A 201 4.27 -16.72 17.14
N LYS A 202 4.48 -15.72 18.00
CA LYS A 202 5.42 -14.63 17.70
C LYS A 202 6.85 -15.17 17.69
N SER A 203 7.58 -14.91 16.60
CA SER A 203 8.98 -15.30 16.37
C SER A 203 9.90 -14.09 16.54
N LEU A 204 9.53 -12.97 15.90
CA LEU A 204 10.02 -11.65 16.25
C LEU A 204 8.87 -10.93 16.93
N ASP A 205 9.00 -10.67 18.23
CA ASP A 205 7.91 -10.10 19.04
C ASP A 205 8.06 -8.59 19.17
N TRP A 206 7.15 -7.86 18.53
CA TRP A 206 6.96 -6.45 18.77
C TRP A 206 5.59 -6.18 19.39
N SER A 207 5.57 -5.16 20.24
CA SER A 207 4.32 -4.51 20.63
C SER A 207 3.75 -3.76 19.43
N TYR A 208 2.42 -3.75 19.31
CA TYR A 208 1.70 -2.99 18.29
C TYR A 208 2.05 -1.48 18.35
N ASN A 209 2.32 -0.94 19.54
CA ASN A 209 2.71 0.47 19.75
C ASN A 209 4.05 0.84 19.17
N ASN A 210 4.86 -0.13 18.76
CA ASN A 210 6.17 0.18 18.20
C ASN A 210 6.06 0.80 16.81
N GLN A 211 4.87 0.75 16.18
CA GLN A 211 4.59 1.34 14.86
C GLN A 211 5.52 0.83 13.74
N ARG A 212 5.87 -0.46 13.79
CA ARG A 212 6.83 -1.12 12.89
C ARG A 212 6.12 -2.02 11.88
N GLY A 213 6.86 -2.53 10.90
CA GLY A 213 6.44 -3.60 10.00
C GLY A 213 7.64 -4.38 9.45
N VAL A 214 7.32 -5.50 8.81
CA VAL A 214 8.28 -6.45 8.22
C VAL A 214 7.91 -6.64 6.74
N TRP A 215 8.72 -6.17 5.80
CA TRP A 215 8.36 -6.18 4.37
C TRP A 215 8.82 -7.41 3.62
N ASP A 216 9.88 -8.07 4.10
CA ASP A 216 10.36 -9.28 3.46
C ASP A 216 10.99 -10.25 4.48
N VAL A 217 10.82 -11.53 4.23
CA VAL A 217 11.37 -12.63 5.03
C VAL A 217 11.93 -13.66 4.07
N VAL A 218 13.22 -13.92 4.13
CA VAL A 218 13.91 -14.87 3.26
C VAL A 218 14.58 -15.96 4.07
N ILE A 219 14.26 -17.21 3.75
CA ILE A 219 14.84 -18.41 4.37
C ILE A 219 16.07 -18.82 3.55
N ASN A 220 17.19 -19.08 4.23
CA ASN A 220 18.38 -19.58 3.55
C ASN A 220 18.09 -20.96 2.92
N PRO A 221 18.22 -21.11 1.59
CA PRO A 221 17.83 -22.34 0.89
C PRO A 221 18.72 -23.55 1.18
N LYS A 222 19.91 -23.35 1.76
CA LYS A 222 20.84 -24.42 2.16
C LYS A 222 20.83 -24.70 3.66
N ASN A 223 20.27 -23.81 4.47
CA ASN A 223 20.19 -23.97 5.92
C ASN A 223 18.95 -23.22 6.48
N PRO A 224 17.79 -23.89 6.58
CA PRO A 224 16.55 -23.25 7.05
C PRO A 224 16.59 -22.67 8.47
N ASN A 225 17.63 -22.95 9.26
CA ASN A 225 17.83 -22.27 10.55
C ASN A 225 18.27 -20.82 10.41
N VAL A 226 18.85 -20.46 9.26
CA VAL A 226 19.29 -19.10 8.95
C VAL A 226 18.21 -18.38 8.17
N ILE A 227 17.70 -17.28 8.73
CA ILE A 227 16.59 -16.51 8.17
C ILE A 227 16.93 -15.03 8.28
N TYR A 228 16.58 -14.25 7.27
CA TYR A 228 16.72 -12.80 7.30
C TYR A 228 15.35 -12.14 7.12
N ALA A 229 15.19 -10.96 7.71
CA ALA A 229 13.98 -10.18 7.61
C ALA A 229 14.31 -8.70 7.34
N ALA A 230 13.66 -8.11 6.36
CA ALA A 230 13.72 -6.69 6.04
C ALA A 230 12.63 -5.98 6.84
N THR A 231 13.02 -5.01 7.67
CA THR A 231 12.14 -4.41 8.67
C THR A 231 12.31 -2.92 8.80
N SER A 232 11.37 -2.29 9.52
CA SER A 232 11.42 -0.86 9.83
C SER A 232 12.69 -0.41 10.53
N GLU A 233 13.34 -1.30 11.27
CA GLU A 233 14.60 -1.01 11.99
C GLU A 233 15.83 -1.54 11.27
N GLY A 234 15.68 -2.08 10.06
CA GLY A 234 16.77 -2.63 9.25
C GLY A 234 16.68 -4.13 9.05
N VAL A 235 17.83 -4.77 8.84
CA VAL A 235 17.89 -6.21 8.53
C VAL A 235 18.10 -7.01 9.81
N TYR A 236 17.13 -7.87 10.14
CA TYR A 236 17.27 -8.84 11.21
C TYR A 236 17.73 -10.20 10.67
N LYS A 237 18.52 -10.92 11.46
CA LYS A 237 18.98 -12.28 11.19
C LYS A 237 18.66 -13.20 12.36
N SER A 238 18.11 -14.37 12.06
CA SER A 238 18.06 -15.52 12.96
C SER A 238 19.04 -16.59 12.49
N THR A 239 19.64 -17.32 13.43
CA THR A 239 20.46 -18.53 13.17
C THR A 239 19.88 -19.79 13.82
N ASN A 240 18.68 -19.70 14.41
CA ASN A 240 17.99 -20.78 15.11
C ASN A 240 16.50 -20.86 14.71
N ALA A 241 16.22 -20.74 13.41
CA ALA A 241 14.88 -20.86 12.83
C ALA A 241 13.82 -19.93 13.48
N GLY A 242 14.19 -18.68 13.74
CA GLY A 242 13.32 -17.66 14.32
C GLY A 242 13.15 -17.76 15.84
N GLY A 243 13.97 -18.55 16.54
CA GLY A 243 13.96 -18.57 18.01
C GLY A 243 14.50 -17.27 18.63
N SER A 244 15.44 -16.61 17.96
CA SER A 244 15.97 -15.31 18.36
C SER A 244 16.49 -14.54 17.14
N TRP A 245 16.45 -13.22 17.20
CA TRP A 245 16.82 -12.35 16.08
C TRP A 245 17.83 -11.28 16.50
N ASN A 246 18.78 -10.98 15.62
CA ASN A 246 19.78 -9.93 15.79
C ASN A 246 19.66 -8.91 14.64
N ASN A 247 19.66 -7.61 14.94
CA ASN A 247 19.72 -6.57 13.92
C ASN A 247 21.17 -6.46 13.40
N ILE A 248 21.39 -6.83 12.15
CA ILE A 248 22.72 -6.94 11.51
C ILE A 248 22.99 -5.82 10.49
N LEU A 249 22.01 -4.98 10.21
CA LEU A 249 22.14 -3.76 9.42
C LEU A 249 21.09 -2.75 9.93
N ASN A 250 21.48 -1.95 10.91
CA ASN A 250 20.57 -1.04 11.63
C ASN A 250 20.31 0.26 10.85
N TYR A 251 19.85 0.12 9.60
CA TYR A 251 19.40 1.23 8.76
C TYR A 251 17.90 1.12 8.57
N LEU A 252 17.18 2.19 8.92
CA LEU A 252 15.71 2.21 8.86
C LEU A 252 15.19 1.91 7.45
N MET A 253 14.02 1.28 7.38
CA MET A 253 13.32 0.95 6.14
C MET A 253 14.13 0.03 5.20
N ALA A 254 14.55 -1.14 5.71
CA ALA A 254 15.04 -2.21 4.83
C ALA A 254 13.85 -2.87 4.14
N MET A 255 13.75 -2.78 2.81
CA MET A 255 12.51 -3.07 2.08
C MET A 255 12.49 -4.41 1.34
N ASP A 256 13.64 -4.90 0.91
CA ASP A 256 13.74 -6.09 0.06
C ASP A 256 15.07 -6.82 0.29
N LEU A 257 15.06 -8.15 0.21
CA LEU A 257 16.23 -9.00 0.44
C LEU A 257 16.40 -10.04 -0.67
N LEU A 258 17.67 -10.30 -1.03
CA LEU A 258 18.03 -11.45 -1.87
C LEU A 258 19.11 -12.27 -1.18
N ILE A 259 18.96 -13.60 -1.19
CA ILE A 259 20.01 -14.54 -0.81
C ILE A 259 20.49 -15.23 -2.08
N ASN A 260 21.80 -15.21 -2.34
CA ASN A 260 22.36 -15.98 -3.43
C ASN A 260 22.18 -17.49 -3.14
N PRO A 261 21.50 -18.26 -4.00
CA PRO A 261 21.20 -19.66 -3.73
C PRO A 261 22.41 -20.59 -3.86
N VAL A 262 23.50 -20.13 -4.48
CA VAL A 262 24.76 -20.88 -4.64
C VAL A 262 25.70 -20.60 -3.46
N ASP A 263 25.95 -19.33 -3.12
CA ASP A 263 26.68 -18.94 -1.92
C ASP A 263 25.78 -18.12 -0.99
N THR A 264 25.21 -18.78 0.01
CA THR A 264 24.23 -18.18 0.91
C THR A 264 24.83 -17.21 1.93
N ASN A 265 26.15 -16.96 1.87
CA ASN A 265 26.78 -15.84 2.57
C ASN A 265 26.63 -14.52 1.80
N ILE A 266 26.29 -14.59 0.51
CA ILE A 266 26.04 -13.40 -0.31
C ILE A 266 24.58 -12.99 -0.16
N ILE A 267 24.38 -11.79 0.35
CA ILE A 267 23.06 -11.22 0.64
C ILE A 267 23.00 -9.81 0.10
N TYR A 268 21.86 -9.44 -0.47
CA TYR A 268 21.56 -8.07 -0.87
C TYR A 268 20.42 -7.52 -0.05
N ALA A 269 20.49 -6.23 0.27
CA ALA A 269 19.43 -5.51 0.96
C ALA A 269 19.19 -4.15 0.28
N SER A 270 17.92 -3.80 0.08
CA SER A 270 17.54 -2.44 -0.28
C SER A 270 17.13 -1.64 0.95
N ILE A 271 17.65 -0.43 1.08
CA ILE A 271 17.32 0.51 2.15
C ILE A 271 16.70 1.75 1.51
N GLY A 272 15.50 2.12 1.95
CA GLY A 272 14.78 3.29 1.48
C GLY A 272 13.31 3.00 1.19
N ASN A 273 12.44 3.95 1.55
CA ASN A 273 11.00 4.01 1.22
C ASN A 273 10.62 5.51 1.31
N LEU A 274 9.40 5.91 1.72
CA LEU A 274 9.06 7.33 1.84
C LEU A 274 9.95 8.07 2.84
N SER A 275 10.60 9.14 2.37
CA SER A 275 11.63 9.87 3.12
C SER A 275 11.05 10.98 4.00
N ASN A 276 11.44 10.94 5.28
CA ASN A 276 11.89 12.13 6.05
C ASN A 276 12.78 11.73 7.24
N ASN A 277 12.78 10.44 7.65
CA ASN A 277 13.57 9.96 8.79
C ASN A 277 14.71 8.99 8.45
N VAL A 278 14.78 8.45 7.22
CA VAL A 278 15.94 7.65 6.79
C VAL A 278 17.05 8.62 6.40
N PRO A 279 18.23 8.60 7.05
CA PRO A 279 19.33 9.46 6.61
C PRO A 279 19.67 9.15 5.15
N ASN A 280 19.78 10.18 4.30
CA ASN A 280 20.13 10.00 2.88
C ASN A 280 21.45 9.21 2.69
N SER A 281 22.36 9.29 3.67
CA SER A 281 23.60 8.48 3.70
C SER A 281 23.34 6.97 3.75
N ASN A 282 22.19 6.55 4.29
CA ASN A 282 21.82 5.15 4.50
C ASN A 282 20.95 4.61 3.36
N VAL A 283 20.25 5.46 2.60
CA VAL A 283 19.45 5.01 1.45
C VAL A 283 20.36 4.43 0.37
N GLY A 284 20.04 3.24 -0.13
CA GLY A 284 20.87 2.57 -1.12
C GLY A 284 20.67 1.06 -1.23
N LEU A 285 21.49 0.45 -2.08
CA LEU A 285 21.63 -1.00 -2.18
C LEU A 285 22.89 -1.45 -1.46
N TYR A 286 22.78 -2.52 -0.68
CA TYR A 286 23.87 -3.06 0.12
C TYR A 286 24.10 -4.53 -0.22
N LYS A 287 25.36 -4.96 -0.19
CA LYS A 287 25.78 -6.34 -0.38
C LYS A 287 26.61 -6.80 0.81
N SER A 288 26.30 -7.97 1.34
CA SER A 288 27.18 -8.73 2.23
C SER A 288 27.74 -9.93 1.48
N THR A 289 28.96 -10.36 1.83
CA THR A 289 29.60 -11.60 1.33
C THR A 289 29.99 -12.54 2.47
N ASN A 290 29.55 -12.25 3.70
CA ASN A 290 29.89 -12.99 4.91
C ASN A 290 28.66 -13.24 5.80
N GLY A 291 27.49 -13.41 5.17
CA GLY A 291 26.24 -13.74 5.85
C GLY A 291 25.72 -12.60 6.73
N GLY A 292 26.02 -11.35 6.37
CA GLY A 292 25.54 -10.16 7.06
C GLY A 292 26.42 -9.64 8.20
N ALA A 293 27.65 -10.16 8.37
CA ALA A 293 28.58 -9.65 9.37
C ALA A 293 29.15 -8.27 8.99
N SER A 294 29.30 -8.00 7.70
CA SER A 294 29.59 -6.66 7.17
C SER A 294 28.89 -6.43 5.84
N TRP A 295 28.72 -5.15 5.49
CA TRP A 295 27.96 -4.69 4.33
C TRP A 295 28.73 -3.64 3.53
N THR A 296 28.68 -3.76 2.21
CA THR A 296 29.22 -2.79 1.27
C THR A 296 28.07 -2.11 0.54
N LYS A 297 28.05 -0.77 0.56
CA LYS A 297 27.09 0.01 -0.22
C LYS A 297 27.46 -0.03 -1.71
N LEU A 298 26.50 -0.40 -2.56
CA LEU A 298 26.70 -0.58 -4.00
C LEU A 298 26.54 0.72 -4.80
N ASN A 299 25.69 1.65 -4.39
CA ASN A 299 25.57 2.96 -5.04
C ASN A 299 26.68 3.92 -4.54
N ASN A 300 27.84 3.87 -5.20
CA ASN A 300 29.06 4.58 -4.79
C ASN A 300 29.68 5.46 -5.90
N GLY A 301 28.88 5.88 -6.89
CA GLY A 301 29.31 6.75 -7.99
C GLY A 301 30.01 6.06 -9.15
N SER A 302 30.76 4.99 -8.90
CA SER A 302 31.40 4.20 -9.96
C SER A 302 30.59 3.00 -10.43
N SER A 303 29.56 2.60 -9.69
CA SER A 303 28.83 1.36 -9.95
C SER A 303 27.78 1.43 -11.06
N GLY A 304 27.47 2.62 -11.58
CA GLY A 304 26.39 2.81 -12.58
C GLY A 304 24.97 2.88 -12.02
N LEU A 305 24.79 2.72 -10.70
CA LEU A 305 23.56 3.08 -9.99
C LEU A 305 23.47 4.60 -9.75
N PRO A 306 22.27 5.16 -9.52
CA PRO A 306 22.13 6.55 -9.08
C PRO A 306 22.88 6.77 -7.75
N ASN A 307 23.49 7.93 -7.58
CA ASN A 307 24.20 8.27 -6.33
C ASN A 307 23.27 8.33 -5.11
N SER A 308 22.01 8.71 -5.33
CA SER A 308 20.99 8.80 -4.29
C SER A 308 19.59 8.68 -4.89
N TRP A 309 18.65 8.19 -4.10
CA TRP A 309 17.21 8.23 -4.35
C TRP A 309 16.48 8.35 -3.02
N THR A 310 15.18 8.65 -3.06
CA THR A 310 14.38 8.90 -1.86
C THR A 310 13.29 7.86 -1.61
N GLY A 311 13.17 6.81 -2.42
CA GLY A 311 12.08 5.84 -2.35
C GLY A 311 12.49 4.38 -2.23
N LYS A 312 11.53 3.50 -2.57
CA LYS A 312 11.67 2.05 -2.52
C LYS A 312 12.48 1.52 -3.71
N THR A 313 13.31 0.53 -3.45
CA THR A 313 13.92 -0.31 -4.48
C THR A 313 13.53 -1.77 -4.30
N THR A 314 13.01 -2.38 -5.36
CA THR A 314 12.78 -3.83 -5.41
C THR A 314 13.79 -4.52 -6.29
N LEU A 315 14.11 -5.77 -5.96
CA LEU A 315 15.19 -6.55 -6.54
C LEU A 315 14.66 -7.90 -7.02
N ASP A 316 15.29 -8.45 -8.06
CA ASP A 316 15.16 -9.88 -8.35
C ASP A 316 16.49 -10.44 -8.88
N MET A 317 16.72 -11.73 -8.62
CA MET A 317 17.92 -12.46 -8.99
C MET A 317 17.57 -13.58 -9.96
N PHE A 318 18.29 -13.62 -11.08
CA PHE A 318 18.06 -14.68 -12.06
C PHE A 318 18.56 -16.03 -11.53
N ARG A 319 17.65 -17.02 -11.48
CA ARG A 319 17.95 -18.34 -10.88
C ARG A 319 19.01 -19.13 -11.64
N GLY A 320 19.05 -19.01 -12.96
CA GLY A 320 20.05 -19.68 -13.79
C GLY A 320 21.46 -19.12 -13.63
N ASN A 321 21.60 -17.89 -13.15
CA ASN A 321 22.89 -17.27 -12.84
C ASN A 321 22.71 -16.17 -11.76
N PRO A 322 23.04 -16.46 -10.48
CA PRO A 322 22.92 -15.51 -9.37
C PRO A 322 23.73 -14.22 -9.48
N ASP A 323 24.68 -14.13 -10.42
CA ASP A 323 25.40 -12.89 -10.70
C ASP A 323 24.55 -11.89 -11.50
N VAL A 324 23.44 -12.34 -12.06
CA VAL A 324 22.50 -11.53 -12.82
C VAL A 324 21.36 -11.07 -11.92
N ILE A 325 21.30 -9.76 -11.67
CA ILE A 325 20.35 -9.12 -10.74
C ILE A 325 19.74 -7.90 -11.43
N ILE A 326 18.47 -7.64 -11.16
CA ILE A 326 17.77 -6.40 -11.54
C ILE A 326 17.34 -5.63 -10.30
N ALA A 327 17.31 -4.31 -10.42
CA ALA A 327 16.86 -3.38 -9.39
C ALA A 327 15.93 -2.33 -10.00
N SER A 328 14.69 -2.29 -9.53
CA SER A 328 13.70 -1.29 -9.90
C SER A 328 13.69 -0.17 -8.87
N VAL A 329 14.24 0.98 -9.23
CA VAL A 329 14.52 2.10 -8.31
C VAL A 329 13.50 3.22 -8.49
N SER A 330 12.90 3.65 -7.39
CA SER A 330 11.98 4.79 -7.33
C SER A 330 12.43 5.85 -6.33
N ASN A 331 12.01 7.09 -6.56
CA ASN A 331 11.95 8.10 -5.50
C ASN A 331 10.70 7.87 -4.65
N ASP A 332 10.56 8.68 -3.60
CA ASP A 332 9.37 8.74 -2.77
C ASP A 332 8.15 9.21 -3.59
N ILE A 333 7.62 10.39 -3.32
CA ILE A 333 6.38 10.84 -3.92
C ILE A 333 6.72 11.41 -5.31
N ASN A 334 6.08 10.88 -6.35
CA ASN A 334 6.01 11.45 -7.71
C ASN A 334 7.18 11.23 -8.68
N SER A 335 8.08 10.26 -8.48
CA SER A 335 9.09 9.96 -9.51
C SER A 335 9.62 8.53 -9.47
N TYR A 336 9.52 7.85 -10.61
CA TYR A 336 10.33 6.67 -10.92
C TYR A 336 11.74 7.09 -11.37
N ILE A 337 12.77 6.30 -11.04
CA ILE A 337 14.15 6.57 -11.49
C ILE A 337 14.54 5.66 -12.65
N GLY A 338 14.41 4.35 -12.49
CA GLY A 338 14.83 3.43 -13.55
C GLY A 338 15.02 1.99 -13.11
N LEU A 339 15.04 1.12 -14.11
CA LEU A 339 15.44 -0.27 -13.98
C LEU A 339 16.93 -0.38 -14.24
N TYR A 340 17.67 -0.91 -13.28
CA TYR A 340 19.10 -1.18 -13.37
C TYR A 340 19.33 -2.69 -13.39
N ARG A 341 20.37 -3.12 -14.10
CA ARG A 341 20.74 -4.54 -14.20
C ARG A 341 22.24 -4.73 -14.09
N THR A 342 22.64 -5.84 -13.50
CA THR A 342 24.03 -6.28 -13.38
C THR A 342 24.13 -7.73 -13.85
N THR A 343 25.31 -8.11 -14.35
CA THR A 343 25.66 -9.49 -14.71
C THR A 343 26.92 -9.97 -13.99
N ASN A 344 27.38 -9.20 -13.00
CA ASN A 344 28.61 -9.45 -12.23
C ASN A 344 28.37 -9.23 -10.72
N ALA A 345 27.23 -9.74 -10.23
CA ALA A 345 26.88 -9.78 -8.82
C ALA A 345 26.86 -8.39 -8.14
N GLY A 346 26.50 -7.35 -8.89
CA GLY A 346 26.37 -5.98 -8.40
C GLY A 346 27.66 -5.17 -8.36
N LEU A 347 28.75 -5.65 -8.97
CA LEU A 347 29.99 -4.86 -9.11
C LEU A 347 29.77 -3.65 -10.02
N ASN A 348 29.11 -3.85 -11.17
CA ASN A 348 28.72 -2.78 -12.08
C ASN A 348 27.28 -2.99 -12.55
N TRP A 349 26.58 -1.87 -12.72
CA TRP A 349 25.19 -1.79 -13.13
C TRP A 349 25.08 -1.00 -14.42
N THR A 350 24.14 -1.42 -15.25
CA THR A 350 23.76 -0.73 -16.48
C THR A 350 22.29 -0.37 -16.40
N VAL A 351 21.91 0.74 -17.01
CA VAL A 351 20.50 1.08 -17.18
C VAL A 351 19.87 0.05 -18.11
N GLY A 352 18.84 -0.64 -17.62
CA GLY A 352 17.96 -1.47 -18.45
C GLY A 352 16.91 -0.60 -19.12
N TYR A 353 16.10 0.08 -18.31
CA TYR A 353 14.98 0.91 -18.77
C TYR A 353 14.89 2.20 -17.97
N ALA A 354 15.09 3.34 -18.62
CA ALA A 354 15.04 4.66 -17.98
C ALA A 354 13.67 5.36 -18.06
N SER A 355 12.73 4.85 -18.87
CA SER A 355 11.45 5.52 -19.07
C SER A 355 10.51 5.32 -17.88
N SER A 356 9.83 6.39 -17.47
CA SER A 356 8.75 6.35 -16.49
C SER A 356 7.43 5.81 -17.05
N SER A 357 7.36 5.49 -18.34
CA SER A 357 6.10 5.03 -18.99
C SER A 357 5.51 3.75 -18.39
N TRP A 358 6.34 2.87 -17.83
CA TRP A 358 5.86 1.66 -17.14
C TRP A 358 5.41 1.97 -15.70
N GLN A 359 6.24 2.61 -14.87
CA GLN A 359 5.94 2.78 -13.43
C GLN A 359 5.18 4.05 -13.05
N GLY A 360 5.14 5.05 -13.93
CA GLY A 360 4.56 6.36 -13.63
C GLY A 360 5.21 7.01 -12.40
N VAL A 361 4.38 7.34 -11.42
CA VAL A 361 4.72 8.16 -10.25
C VAL A 361 4.56 7.42 -8.91
N GLN A 362 4.16 6.15 -8.94
CA GLN A 362 3.68 5.40 -7.78
C GLN A 362 4.63 4.30 -7.29
N GLY A 363 5.86 4.20 -7.80
CA GLY A 363 6.79 3.11 -7.44
C GLY A 363 7.23 3.05 -5.96
N TRP A 364 6.89 4.05 -5.15
CA TRP A 364 6.97 3.97 -3.68
C TRP A 364 5.88 3.07 -3.05
N TYR A 365 4.73 2.97 -3.73
CA TYR A 365 3.53 2.23 -3.32
C TYR A 365 3.48 0.85 -4.00
N ASN A 366 3.49 0.81 -5.34
CA ASN A 366 3.31 -0.39 -6.15
C ASN A 366 4.53 -0.60 -7.08
N ASN A 367 5.51 -1.37 -6.62
CA ASN A 367 6.71 -1.66 -7.41
C ASN A 367 7.05 -3.14 -7.29
N ALA A 368 6.82 -3.88 -8.38
CA ALA A 368 7.11 -5.29 -8.48
C ALA A 368 7.96 -5.57 -9.73
N ILE A 369 8.97 -6.43 -9.60
CA ILE A 369 9.84 -6.84 -10.71
C ILE A 369 10.19 -8.31 -10.54
N MET A 370 10.22 -9.08 -11.64
CA MET A 370 10.64 -10.48 -11.60
C MET A 370 11.16 -10.94 -12.96
N PHE A 371 12.25 -11.69 -12.96
CA PHE A 371 12.70 -12.49 -14.10
C PHE A 371 11.77 -13.69 -14.33
N LYS A 372 11.70 -14.16 -15.58
CA LYS A 372 11.31 -15.56 -15.81
C LYS A 372 12.39 -16.48 -15.21
N PRO A 373 12.03 -17.46 -14.36
CA PRO A 373 13.00 -18.29 -13.64
C PRO A 373 14.08 -18.98 -14.51
N ASP A 374 13.75 -19.30 -15.76
CA ASP A 374 14.61 -20.01 -16.72
C ASP A 374 15.10 -19.14 -17.90
N ASN A 375 14.72 -17.85 -17.96
CA ASN A 375 15.11 -16.98 -19.06
C ASN A 375 15.34 -15.53 -18.60
N GLN A 376 16.60 -15.14 -18.44
CA GLN A 376 17.00 -13.79 -18.05
C GLN A 376 16.53 -12.67 -18.99
N ASN A 377 16.21 -12.99 -20.25
CA ASN A 377 15.74 -11.98 -21.20
C ASN A 377 14.28 -11.59 -20.95
N ILE A 378 13.51 -12.44 -20.26
CA ILE A 378 12.10 -12.20 -19.98
C ILE A 378 11.97 -11.64 -18.56
N ILE A 379 11.39 -10.45 -18.47
CA ILE A 379 11.16 -9.75 -17.19
C ILE A 379 9.71 -9.27 -17.18
N VAL A 380 9.01 -9.50 -16.07
CA VAL A 380 7.73 -8.87 -15.79
C VAL A 380 7.91 -7.75 -14.78
N GLY A 381 7.18 -6.68 -14.99
CA GLY A 381 7.20 -5.49 -14.19
C GLY A 381 5.78 -5.06 -13.84
N GLY A 382 5.55 -4.68 -12.59
CA GLY A 382 4.27 -4.25 -12.05
C GLY A 382 4.34 -2.82 -11.52
N ALA A 383 3.33 -2.04 -11.85
CA ALA A 383 2.99 -0.75 -11.26
C ALA A 383 1.46 -0.60 -11.34
N VAL A 384 0.92 0.37 -12.08
CA VAL A 384 -0.53 0.41 -12.36
C VAL A 384 -0.96 -0.76 -13.24
N ASP A 385 -0.15 -1.13 -14.23
CA ASP A 385 -0.38 -2.27 -15.11
C ASP A 385 0.78 -3.28 -15.00
N VAL A 386 0.57 -4.48 -15.54
CA VAL A 386 1.61 -5.47 -15.81
C VAL A 386 2.27 -5.16 -17.15
N TRP A 387 3.59 -5.09 -17.14
CA TRP A 387 4.44 -4.87 -18.29
C TRP A 387 5.43 -6.01 -18.45
N LYS A 388 5.85 -6.26 -19.69
CA LYS A 388 6.78 -7.35 -20.01
C LYS A 388 7.88 -6.88 -20.94
N SER A 389 9.10 -7.29 -20.62
CA SER A 389 10.28 -7.21 -21.48
C SER A 389 10.66 -8.61 -21.94
N THR A 390 11.17 -8.71 -23.18
CA THR A 390 11.72 -9.94 -23.76
C THR A 390 13.16 -9.76 -24.24
N ASN A 391 13.78 -8.63 -23.88
CA ASN A 391 15.13 -8.26 -24.30
C ASN A 391 15.96 -7.77 -23.09
N PHE A 392 15.83 -8.47 -21.97
CA PHE A 392 16.58 -8.24 -20.73
C PHE A 392 16.39 -6.82 -20.17
N GLY A 393 15.16 -6.32 -20.22
CA GLY A 393 14.79 -5.04 -19.65
C GLY A 393 15.17 -3.83 -20.50
N VAL A 394 15.59 -4.00 -21.76
CA VAL A 394 15.88 -2.87 -22.66
C VAL A 394 14.61 -2.15 -23.10
N ASN A 395 13.53 -2.89 -23.38
CA ASN A 395 12.21 -2.34 -23.70
C ASN A 395 11.12 -3.08 -22.93
N PHE A 396 10.03 -2.38 -22.61
CA PHE A 396 8.83 -2.94 -22.02
C PHE A 396 7.60 -2.62 -22.86
N SER A 397 6.63 -3.53 -22.84
CA SER A 397 5.29 -3.33 -23.41
C SER A 397 4.23 -3.62 -22.35
N SER A 398 3.17 -2.81 -22.30
CA SER A 398 2.04 -3.08 -21.42
C SER A 398 1.34 -4.37 -21.86
N LYS A 399 0.96 -5.19 -20.88
CA LYS A 399 0.30 -6.48 -21.08
C LYS A 399 -1.06 -6.55 -20.42
N SER A 400 -1.36 -5.65 -19.48
CA SER A 400 -2.69 -5.51 -18.90
C SER A 400 -3.31 -4.16 -19.22
N VAL A 401 -4.63 -4.09 -19.02
CA VAL A 401 -5.41 -2.85 -18.95
C VAL A 401 -6.20 -2.88 -17.65
N TRP A 402 -5.74 -2.15 -16.64
CA TRP A 402 -6.34 -2.14 -15.30
C TRP A 402 -7.81 -1.70 -15.27
N SER A 403 -8.24 -0.91 -16.24
CA SER A 403 -9.60 -0.40 -16.33
C SER A 403 -10.55 -1.29 -17.12
N ALA A 404 -10.09 -2.47 -17.58
CA ALA A 404 -10.87 -3.37 -18.44
C ALA A 404 -11.78 -4.37 -17.70
N TRP A 405 -11.92 -4.26 -16.38
CA TRP A 405 -12.92 -5.02 -15.61
C TRP A 405 -14.36 -4.92 -16.13
N TYR A 406 -15.13 -5.97 -15.84
CA TYR A 406 -16.56 -6.01 -16.03
C TYR A 406 -17.31 -5.29 -14.90
N SER A 407 -18.37 -4.60 -15.28
CA SER A 407 -19.36 -4.05 -14.34
C SER A 407 -20.40 -5.11 -13.97
N GLY A 408 -21.08 -4.92 -12.86
CA GLY A 408 -22.13 -5.81 -12.37
C GLY A 408 -21.65 -6.88 -11.39
N ALA A 409 -22.49 -7.89 -11.19
CA ALA A 409 -22.26 -8.96 -10.24
C ALA A 409 -21.62 -10.18 -10.92
N THR A 410 -20.33 -10.07 -11.27
CA THR A 410 -19.56 -11.22 -11.80
C THR A 410 -19.67 -12.40 -10.82
N PRO A 411 -20.09 -13.59 -11.26
CA PRO A 411 -20.18 -14.76 -10.38
C PRO A 411 -18.84 -15.06 -9.72
N PRO A 412 -18.79 -15.40 -8.41
CA PRO A 412 -17.56 -15.75 -7.73
C PRO A 412 -16.82 -16.88 -8.45
N GLY A 413 -15.51 -16.70 -8.66
CA GLY A 413 -14.65 -17.66 -9.36
C GLY A 413 -14.61 -17.49 -10.89
N ASN A 414 -15.46 -16.64 -11.48
CA ASN A 414 -15.34 -16.27 -12.88
C ASN A 414 -14.38 -15.09 -13.08
N PRO A 415 -13.76 -14.96 -14.27
CA PRO A 415 -12.91 -13.82 -14.59
C PRO A 415 -13.66 -12.48 -14.46
N GLU A 416 -13.02 -11.53 -13.77
CA GLU A 416 -13.56 -10.19 -13.52
C GLU A 416 -13.35 -9.22 -14.68
N GLY A 417 -12.73 -9.67 -15.76
CA GLY A 417 -12.48 -8.91 -16.98
C GLY A 417 -11.97 -9.83 -18.10
N PRO A 418 -11.66 -9.26 -19.28
CA PRO A 418 -11.08 -10.00 -20.40
C PRO A 418 -9.67 -10.53 -20.06
N SER A 419 -9.10 -11.35 -20.95
CA SER A 419 -7.81 -12.00 -20.71
C SER A 419 -6.60 -11.06 -20.63
N ASN A 420 -6.78 -9.76 -20.89
CA ASN A 420 -5.78 -8.71 -20.68
C ASN A 420 -6.11 -7.82 -19.45
N PHE A 421 -6.99 -8.26 -18.56
CA PHE A 421 -7.30 -7.54 -17.33
C PHE A 421 -6.51 -8.10 -16.14
N VAL A 422 -5.85 -7.18 -15.43
CA VAL A 422 -5.32 -7.33 -14.07
C VAL A 422 -5.69 -6.06 -13.35
N HIS A 423 -6.16 -6.12 -12.11
CA HIS A 423 -6.47 -4.90 -11.36
C HIS A 423 -5.26 -3.98 -11.24
N ALA A 424 -5.52 -2.68 -11.08
CA ALA A 424 -4.49 -1.70 -10.83
C ALA A 424 -3.63 -2.06 -9.61
N ASP A 425 -2.43 -1.49 -9.57
CA ASP A 425 -1.50 -1.50 -8.45
C ASP A 425 -0.97 -2.90 -8.10
N ILE A 426 0.03 -3.31 -8.88
CA ILE A 426 0.72 -4.58 -8.74
C ILE A 426 1.81 -4.47 -7.66
N HIS A 427 1.65 -5.23 -6.58
CA HIS A 427 2.55 -5.20 -5.42
C HIS A 427 3.60 -6.30 -5.44
N TYR A 428 3.26 -7.46 -6.00
CA TYR A 428 4.13 -8.63 -5.90
C TYR A 428 3.91 -9.62 -7.04
N PHE A 429 5.00 -10.25 -7.47
CA PHE A 429 4.99 -11.38 -8.39
C PHE A 429 5.59 -12.61 -7.71
N THR A 430 5.04 -13.77 -8.04
CA THR A 430 5.73 -15.04 -7.81
C THR A 430 5.38 -16.02 -8.91
N TYR A 431 6.07 -17.16 -8.97
CA TYR A 431 5.95 -18.12 -10.05
C TYR A 431 5.62 -19.52 -9.52
N ASN A 432 5.13 -20.39 -10.39
CA ASN A 432 4.90 -21.78 -10.04
C ASN A 432 6.24 -22.55 -10.06
N PRO A 433 6.69 -23.17 -8.94
CA PRO A 433 7.99 -23.84 -8.89
C PRO A 433 8.09 -25.10 -9.76
N LYS A 434 6.95 -25.61 -10.28
CA LYS A 434 6.92 -26.76 -11.19
C LYS A 434 6.64 -26.37 -12.65
N ASP A 435 6.34 -25.11 -12.93
CA ASP A 435 5.97 -24.64 -14.26
C ASP A 435 6.29 -23.14 -14.41
N TYR A 436 7.45 -22.83 -14.96
CA TYR A 436 7.92 -21.45 -15.10
C TYR A 436 7.16 -20.61 -16.13
N ASN A 437 6.13 -21.16 -16.79
CA ASN A 437 5.18 -20.37 -17.57
C ASN A 437 4.02 -19.85 -16.72
N LYS A 438 3.83 -20.36 -15.50
CA LYS A 438 2.78 -19.89 -14.59
C LYS A 438 3.28 -18.79 -13.67
N LEU A 439 2.56 -17.67 -13.68
CA LEU A 439 2.83 -16.47 -12.92
C LEU A 439 1.62 -16.17 -12.01
N TYR A 440 1.89 -15.73 -10.79
CA TYR A 440 0.91 -15.25 -9.81
C TYR A 440 1.21 -13.79 -9.51
N ILE A 441 0.16 -12.99 -9.38
CA ILE A 441 0.24 -11.53 -9.34
C ILE A 441 -0.67 -11.05 -8.21
N ALA A 442 -0.10 -10.32 -7.25
CA ALA A 442 -0.84 -9.66 -6.19
C ALA A 442 -1.09 -8.21 -6.59
N ALA A 443 -2.35 -7.76 -6.53
CA ALA A 443 -2.76 -6.41 -6.86
C ALA A 443 -3.77 -5.85 -5.85
N ASP A 444 -4.16 -4.58 -5.99
CA ASP A 444 -5.19 -3.95 -5.16
C ASP A 444 -6.57 -4.66 -5.26
N GLY A 445 -6.77 -5.46 -6.31
CA GLY A 445 -7.96 -6.28 -6.54
C GLY A 445 -7.80 -7.78 -6.23
N GLY A 446 -6.74 -8.19 -5.52
CA GLY A 446 -6.53 -9.58 -5.12
C GLY A 446 -5.56 -10.38 -5.98
N LEU A 447 -5.88 -11.65 -6.27
CA LEU A 447 -5.02 -12.57 -7.03
C LEU A 447 -5.36 -12.60 -8.52
N TYR A 448 -4.33 -12.46 -9.35
CA TYR A 448 -4.38 -12.75 -10.78
C TYR A 448 -3.34 -13.81 -11.14
N ARG A 449 -3.65 -14.61 -12.16
CA ARG A 449 -2.76 -15.67 -12.64
C ARG A 449 -2.60 -15.62 -14.15
N SER A 450 -1.46 -16.06 -14.61
CA SER A 450 -1.13 -16.23 -16.03
C SER A 450 -0.55 -17.62 -16.26
N ASN A 451 -0.87 -18.24 -17.40
CA ASN A 451 -0.32 -19.55 -17.82
C ASN A 451 0.76 -19.42 -18.90
N ASN A 452 1.10 -18.19 -19.31
CA ASN A 452 2.06 -17.86 -20.36
C ASN A 452 3.00 -16.72 -19.94
N PHE A 453 3.25 -16.62 -18.63
CA PHE A 453 4.19 -15.70 -18.02
C PHE A 453 3.93 -14.23 -18.42
N GLY A 454 2.67 -13.80 -18.27
CA GLY A 454 2.27 -12.40 -18.45
C GLY A 454 1.85 -11.99 -19.86
N ASP A 455 1.40 -12.92 -20.71
CA ASP A 455 0.76 -12.55 -21.99
C ASP A 455 -0.78 -12.58 -21.93
N SER A 456 -1.36 -13.36 -21.02
CA SER A 456 -2.79 -13.31 -20.68
C SER A 456 -3.04 -13.69 -19.21
N TYR A 457 -4.19 -13.28 -18.70
CA TYR A 457 -4.54 -13.32 -17.27
C TYR A 457 -5.97 -13.80 -17.03
N TYR A 458 -6.22 -14.20 -15.79
CA TYR A 458 -7.55 -14.42 -15.22
C TYR A 458 -7.49 -14.13 -13.71
N SER A 459 -8.56 -13.56 -13.16
CA SER A 459 -8.69 -13.32 -11.71
C SER A 459 -8.99 -14.61 -10.97
N CYS A 460 -8.62 -14.65 -9.68
CA CYS A 460 -8.72 -15.83 -8.83
C CYS A 460 -9.26 -15.46 -7.45
N ASN A 461 -10.32 -14.65 -7.40
CA ASN A 461 -10.82 -14.01 -6.18
C ASN A 461 -12.09 -14.64 -5.59
N GLY A 462 -12.58 -15.76 -6.14
CA GLY A 462 -13.81 -16.40 -5.67
C GLY A 462 -13.71 -16.86 -4.22
N GLY A 463 -14.46 -16.21 -3.33
CA GLY A 463 -14.45 -16.47 -1.89
C GLY A 463 -13.33 -15.76 -1.12
N TYR A 464 -12.59 -14.85 -1.76
CA TYR A 464 -11.55 -14.04 -1.13
C TYR A 464 -12.13 -12.73 -0.58
N VAL A 465 -12.65 -12.77 0.65
CA VAL A 465 -13.41 -11.65 1.24
C VAL A 465 -12.47 -10.68 1.96
N THR A 466 -11.84 -9.79 1.18
CA THR A 466 -10.83 -8.83 1.68
C THR A 466 -11.06 -7.39 1.23
N SER A 467 -12.18 -7.09 0.58
CA SER A 467 -12.46 -5.74 0.09
C SER A 467 -12.47 -4.72 1.23
N GLN A 468 -11.87 -3.55 0.98
CA GLN A 468 -11.72 -2.51 1.98
C GLN A 468 -12.77 -1.42 1.76
N PHE A 469 -13.85 -1.48 2.54
CA PHE A 469 -14.85 -0.43 2.54
C PHE A 469 -14.31 0.85 3.18
N TYR A 470 -14.52 1.99 2.53
CA TYR A 470 -14.37 3.29 3.17
C TYR A 470 -15.43 3.48 4.27
N ALA A 471 -15.19 4.44 5.15
CA ALA A 471 -16.19 4.88 6.11
C ALA A 471 -17.45 5.40 5.38
N SER A 472 -18.63 5.26 6.01
CA SER A 472 -19.95 5.61 5.46
C SER A 472 -20.55 4.58 4.50
N PHE A 473 -20.62 3.33 4.97
CA PHE A 473 -21.45 2.27 4.39
C PHE A 473 -22.95 2.56 4.59
N ALA A 474 -23.77 2.38 3.57
CA ALA A 474 -25.20 2.72 3.60
C ALA A 474 -26.08 1.47 3.57
N ASN A 475 -27.03 1.39 4.50
CA ASN A 475 -28.11 0.40 4.50
C ASN A 475 -29.42 1.09 4.10
N SER A 476 -30.27 0.40 3.35
CA SER A 476 -31.59 0.89 3.04
C SER A 476 -32.52 0.85 4.27
N PHE A 477 -33.41 1.85 4.35
CA PHE A 477 -34.45 1.95 5.38
C PHE A 477 -35.72 1.13 5.04
N THR A 478 -35.87 0.74 3.78
CA THR A 478 -37.10 0.16 3.24
C THR A 478 -36.89 -1.20 2.58
N ASP A 479 -35.62 -1.61 2.41
CA ASP A 479 -35.21 -2.90 1.88
C ASP A 479 -34.06 -3.42 2.74
N SER A 480 -34.33 -4.47 3.53
CA SER A 480 -33.32 -5.03 4.45
C SER A 480 -32.17 -5.75 3.75
N VAL A 481 -32.27 -5.99 2.44
CA VAL A 481 -31.24 -6.66 1.64
C VAL A 481 -30.31 -5.65 0.98
N PHE A 482 -30.84 -4.51 0.53
CA PHE A 482 -30.07 -3.53 -0.21
C PHE A 482 -29.17 -2.68 0.68
N CYS A 483 -27.87 -2.79 0.45
CA CYS A 483 -26.86 -1.92 1.01
C CYS A 483 -25.81 -1.56 -0.03
N LEU A 484 -25.15 -0.43 0.16
CA LEU A 484 -24.20 0.16 -0.77
C LEU A 484 -22.98 0.62 0.02
N GLY A 485 -21.80 0.25 -0.46
CA GLY A 485 -20.54 0.67 0.13
C GLY A 485 -19.53 1.04 -0.94
N GLY A 486 -18.70 2.02 -0.61
CA GLY A 486 -17.56 2.40 -1.41
C GLY A 486 -16.33 1.60 -1.03
N LEU A 487 -15.61 1.06 -2.01
CA LEU A 487 -14.38 0.29 -1.82
C LEU A 487 -13.15 1.06 -2.29
N GLN A 488 -12.02 0.89 -1.59
CA GLN A 488 -10.70 1.34 -2.02
C GLN A 488 -10.35 0.70 -3.37
N ASP A 489 -10.13 1.52 -4.40
CA ASP A 489 -9.78 1.16 -5.79
C ASP A 489 -10.73 0.17 -6.51
N ASN A 490 -11.77 -0.33 -5.83
CA ASN A 490 -12.61 -1.46 -6.25
C ASN A 490 -14.08 -1.07 -6.51
N ARG A 491 -14.34 0.20 -6.83
CA ARG A 491 -15.65 0.85 -7.05
C ARG A 491 -16.50 1.00 -5.80
N ALA A 492 -17.62 1.72 -5.96
CA ALA A 492 -18.78 1.42 -5.15
C ALA A 492 -19.42 0.10 -5.61
N ALA A 493 -19.91 -0.67 -4.65
CA ALA A 493 -20.61 -1.92 -4.87
C ALA A 493 -21.84 -2.03 -3.96
N PHE A 494 -22.92 -2.62 -4.48
CA PHE A 494 -24.12 -2.86 -3.69
C PHE A 494 -24.43 -4.36 -3.56
N HIS A 495 -25.05 -4.69 -2.44
CA HIS A 495 -25.57 -6.02 -2.16
C HIS A 495 -27.02 -6.13 -2.63
N GLN A 496 -27.35 -7.29 -3.18
CA GLN A 496 -28.68 -7.61 -3.73
C GLN A 496 -29.14 -9.01 -3.29
N GLY A 497 -28.70 -9.46 -2.11
CA GLY A 497 -29.13 -10.74 -1.51
C GLY A 497 -28.32 -11.96 -1.95
N THR A 498 -27.21 -11.74 -2.67
CA THR A 498 -26.24 -12.80 -3.01
C THR A 498 -24.83 -12.39 -2.61
N VAL A 499 -23.95 -13.36 -2.38
CA VAL A 499 -22.53 -13.09 -2.07
C VAL A 499 -21.77 -12.47 -3.25
N ALA A 500 -22.34 -12.46 -4.46
CA ALA A 500 -21.84 -11.72 -5.60
C ALA A 500 -22.38 -10.29 -5.56
N TRP A 501 -21.54 -9.34 -5.17
CA TRP A 501 -21.93 -7.93 -5.13
C TRP A 501 -21.84 -7.31 -6.50
N TYR A 502 -22.71 -6.32 -6.75
CA TYR A 502 -22.77 -5.62 -8.01
C TYR A 502 -21.78 -4.44 -7.99
N LYS A 503 -20.69 -4.53 -8.77
CA LYS A 503 -19.75 -3.43 -8.97
C LYS A 503 -20.34 -2.38 -9.91
N THR A 504 -20.37 -1.10 -9.51
CA THR A 504 -21.12 -0.10 -10.29
C THR A 504 -20.43 1.23 -10.57
N PHE A 505 -19.69 1.84 -9.64
CA PHE A 505 -19.27 3.24 -9.78
C PHE A 505 -17.78 3.49 -9.57
N GLY A 506 -17.15 4.21 -10.51
CA GLY A 506 -15.82 4.81 -10.33
C GLY A 506 -14.65 3.83 -10.24
N GLY A 507 -13.53 4.34 -9.72
CA GLY A 507 -12.35 3.59 -9.24
C GLY A 507 -12.44 3.47 -7.72
N ASP A 508 -12.19 4.55 -6.98
CA ASP A 508 -12.61 4.65 -5.58
C ASP A 508 -14.12 4.94 -5.48
N GLY A 509 -14.90 4.02 -4.94
CA GLY A 509 -16.19 4.40 -4.36
C GLY A 509 -15.92 4.83 -2.94
N ALA A 510 -16.24 6.06 -2.55
CA ALA A 510 -15.94 6.55 -1.20
C ALA A 510 -17.20 6.58 -0.32
N CYS A 511 -17.60 7.73 0.23
CA CYS A 511 -18.81 7.80 1.06
C CYS A 511 -20.06 7.38 0.27
N CYS A 512 -20.94 6.58 0.87
CA CYS A 512 -22.21 6.15 0.26
C CYS A 512 -23.41 6.58 1.12
N GLN A 513 -24.55 6.88 0.50
CA GLN A 513 -25.82 7.17 1.17
C GLN A 513 -26.99 6.60 0.37
N ILE A 514 -28.07 6.21 1.06
CA ILE A 514 -29.31 5.72 0.45
C ILE A 514 -30.45 6.63 0.93
N ASN A 515 -31.34 7.03 0.01
CA ASN A 515 -32.53 7.80 0.34
C ASN A 515 -33.44 6.98 1.29
N SER A 516 -33.85 7.61 2.39
CA SER A 516 -34.60 6.94 3.47
C SER A 516 -36.01 6.48 3.09
N GLN A 517 -36.55 6.96 1.98
CA GLN A 517 -37.92 6.65 1.52
C GLN A 517 -37.94 5.83 0.22
N ASN A 518 -36.86 5.85 -0.57
CA ASN A 518 -36.79 5.15 -1.84
C ASN A 518 -35.37 4.62 -2.11
N PRO A 519 -35.13 3.30 -2.01
CA PRO A 519 -33.80 2.72 -2.14
C PRO A 519 -33.26 2.78 -3.58
N LEU A 520 -34.11 3.06 -4.57
CA LEU A 520 -33.66 3.31 -5.93
C LEU A 520 -32.86 4.61 -6.06
N ILE A 521 -33.03 5.54 -5.10
CA ILE A 521 -32.26 6.77 -5.04
C ILE A 521 -31.11 6.58 -4.06
N CYS A 522 -29.89 6.50 -4.58
CA CYS A 522 -28.68 6.36 -3.78
C CYS A 522 -27.56 7.25 -4.31
N TYR A 523 -26.54 7.41 -3.50
CA TYR A 523 -25.46 8.37 -3.69
C TYR A 523 -24.13 7.71 -3.37
N THR A 524 -23.10 8.09 -4.10
CA THR A 524 -21.72 7.74 -3.80
C THR A 524 -20.83 8.92 -4.15
N GLU A 525 -19.77 9.11 -3.37
CA GLU A 525 -18.66 9.97 -3.75
C GLU A 525 -17.64 9.16 -4.56
N TYR A 526 -16.99 9.80 -5.54
CA TYR A 526 -15.73 9.35 -6.11
C TYR A 526 -14.56 9.84 -5.24
N THR A 527 -14.03 11.04 -5.52
CA THR A 527 -13.01 11.69 -4.70
C THR A 527 -13.20 13.20 -4.69
N TYR A 528 -12.68 13.88 -3.67
CA TYR A 528 -12.65 15.35 -3.60
C TYR A 528 -14.03 16.01 -3.81
N GLY A 529 -15.08 15.39 -3.26
CA GLY A 529 -16.43 15.93 -3.32
C GLY A 529 -17.15 15.74 -4.65
N ASP A 530 -16.60 14.96 -5.59
CA ASP A 530 -17.35 14.50 -6.77
C ASP A 530 -18.41 13.46 -6.35
N VAL A 531 -19.61 13.95 -6.07
CA VAL A 531 -20.75 13.11 -5.66
C VAL A 531 -21.62 12.80 -6.87
N ALA A 532 -21.98 11.52 -7.02
CA ALA A 532 -22.92 11.05 -8.00
C ALA A 532 -24.18 10.49 -7.35
N ARG A 533 -25.30 10.58 -8.08
CA ARG A 533 -26.60 10.04 -7.69
C ARG A 533 -27.11 9.05 -8.72
N SER A 534 -27.66 7.96 -8.23
CA SER A 534 -28.44 7.01 -8.99
C SER A 534 -29.93 7.19 -8.69
N THR A 535 -30.77 6.89 -9.67
CA THR A 535 -32.24 6.80 -9.51
C THR A 535 -32.77 5.40 -9.90
N ASN A 536 -31.87 4.42 -10.04
CA ASN A 536 -32.19 3.04 -10.42
C ASN A 536 -31.41 2.02 -9.58
N GLY A 537 -31.31 2.28 -8.27
CA GLY A 537 -30.72 1.34 -7.31
C GLY A 537 -29.22 1.17 -7.46
N GLY A 538 -28.53 2.20 -7.95
CA GLY A 538 -27.09 2.17 -8.14
C GLY A 538 -26.66 1.51 -9.44
N THR A 539 -27.54 1.27 -10.42
CA THR A 539 -27.14 0.66 -11.71
C THR A 539 -26.46 1.66 -12.64
N SER A 540 -26.90 2.91 -12.63
CA SER A 540 -26.25 4.03 -13.33
C SER A 540 -26.26 5.30 -12.49
N TRP A 541 -25.37 6.23 -12.84
CA TRP A 541 -25.01 7.37 -12.00
C TRP A 541 -24.92 8.66 -12.81
N ASN A 542 -25.35 9.76 -12.21
CA ASN A 542 -25.16 11.12 -12.72
C ASN A 542 -24.45 11.95 -11.67
N TYR A 543 -23.41 12.69 -12.06
CA TYR A 543 -22.74 13.62 -11.15
C TYR A 543 -23.69 14.76 -10.74
N LEU A 544 -23.55 15.19 -9.49
CA LEU A 544 -24.35 16.24 -8.86
C LEU A 544 -23.63 17.60 -8.80
N ASP A 545 -22.35 17.63 -9.19
CA ASP A 545 -21.49 18.80 -9.29
C ASP A 545 -21.69 19.83 -8.15
N PRO A 546 -21.51 19.43 -6.87
CA PRO A 546 -21.49 20.40 -5.79
C PRO A 546 -20.43 21.49 -6.06
N PRO A 547 -20.58 22.70 -5.51
CA PRO A 547 -19.63 23.77 -5.76
C PRO A 547 -18.19 23.34 -5.47
N ASN A 548 -17.30 23.53 -6.46
CA ASN A 548 -15.88 23.12 -6.44
C ASN A 548 -15.62 21.61 -6.35
N SER A 549 -16.54 20.75 -6.82
CA SER A 549 -16.31 19.31 -6.87
C SER A 549 -15.04 18.96 -7.66
N GLY A 550 -14.37 17.88 -7.26
CA GLY A 550 -13.09 17.44 -7.85
C GLY A 550 -11.86 18.25 -7.41
N SER A 551 -12.03 19.27 -6.55
CA SER A 551 -10.94 20.11 -6.08
C SER A 551 -10.40 19.67 -4.72
N SER A 552 -9.15 19.20 -4.69
CA SER A 552 -8.42 18.86 -3.45
C SER A 552 -8.14 20.05 -2.53
N SER A 553 -8.31 21.29 -3.02
CA SER A 553 -8.27 22.50 -2.21
C SER A 553 -9.60 22.84 -1.54
N ALA A 554 -10.71 22.29 -2.05
CA ALA A 554 -12.04 22.49 -1.51
C ALA A 554 -12.46 21.34 -0.60
N TYR A 555 -12.15 20.10 -0.97
CA TYR A 555 -12.58 18.88 -0.30
C TYR A 555 -11.39 17.96 0.02
N CYS A 556 -11.51 17.17 1.08
CA CYS A 556 -10.61 16.04 1.31
C CYS A 556 -10.88 14.90 0.33
N PHE A 557 -9.93 13.96 0.21
CA PHE A 557 -10.03 12.82 -0.72
C PHE A 557 -11.33 12.03 -0.58
N VAL A 558 -11.76 11.78 0.66
CA VAL A 558 -13.09 11.26 0.99
C VAL A 558 -13.89 12.37 1.64
N ALA A 559 -14.70 13.09 0.86
CA ALA A 559 -15.51 14.21 1.34
C ALA A 559 -16.75 13.70 2.09
N PRO A 560 -17.01 14.16 3.32
CA PRO A 560 -18.23 13.79 4.02
C PRO A 560 -19.44 14.46 3.35
N PHE A 561 -20.46 13.64 3.07
CA PHE A 561 -21.79 14.12 2.70
C PHE A 561 -22.86 13.27 3.37
N VAL A 562 -24.04 13.86 3.58
CA VAL A 562 -25.16 13.19 4.23
C VAL A 562 -26.47 13.50 3.53
N VAL A 563 -27.36 12.51 3.48
CA VAL A 563 -28.75 12.66 3.03
C VAL A 563 -29.63 12.71 4.27
N CYS A 564 -30.44 13.75 4.43
CA CYS A 564 -31.25 13.95 5.62
C CYS A 564 -32.33 12.84 5.75
N PRO A 565 -32.32 12.01 6.82
CA PRO A 565 -33.25 10.88 6.93
C PRO A 565 -34.72 11.30 7.00
N SER A 566 -35.05 12.42 7.64
CA SER A 566 -36.43 12.91 7.77
C SER A 566 -36.96 13.61 6.52
N ASN A 567 -36.07 14.10 5.65
CA ASN A 567 -36.43 14.69 4.36
C ASN A 567 -35.30 14.41 3.35
N PRO A 568 -35.35 13.30 2.61
CA PRO A 568 -34.23 12.86 1.79
C PRO A 568 -34.04 13.69 0.51
N ASN A 569 -34.82 14.75 0.30
CA ASN A 569 -34.50 15.79 -0.68
C ASN A 569 -33.39 16.73 -0.19
N ILE A 570 -33.09 16.73 1.10
CA ILE A 570 -32.02 17.58 1.65
C ILE A 570 -30.72 16.80 1.69
N VAL A 571 -29.70 17.32 1.02
CA VAL A 571 -28.34 16.76 0.98
C VAL A 571 -27.37 17.82 1.44
N TYR A 572 -26.41 17.45 2.29
CA TYR A 572 -25.30 18.32 2.70
C TYR A 572 -23.98 17.70 2.28
N ILE A 573 -23.04 18.53 1.83
CA ILE A 573 -21.64 18.17 1.62
C ILE A 573 -20.75 19.19 2.31
N ALA A 574 -19.65 18.73 2.90
CA ALA A 574 -18.72 19.58 3.62
C ALA A 574 -17.28 19.42 3.10
N GLY A 575 -16.62 20.56 2.96
CA GLY A 575 -15.19 20.72 2.71
C GLY A 575 -14.69 21.94 3.47
N THR A 576 -14.00 22.86 2.80
CA THR A 576 -13.70 24.21 3.33
C THR A 576 -14.95 25.07 3.55
N ASN A 577 -16.07 24.68 2.95
CA ASN A 577 -17.39 25.27 3.09
C ASN A 577 -18.43 24.15 3.24
N VAL A 578 -19.62 24.49 3.74
CA VAL A 578 -20.77 23.58 3.75
C VAL A 578 -21.80 24.05 2.74
N TYR A 579 -22.20 23.13 1.86
CA TYR A 579 -23.22 23.36 0.85
C TYR A 579 -24.45 22.49 1.14
N LYS A 580 -25.63 23.03 0.83
CA LYS A 580 -26.91 22.36 0.98
C LYS A 580 -27.62 22.27 -0.36
N SER A 581 -28.15 21.10 -0.67
CA SER A 581 -29.19 20.92 -1.67
C SER A 581 -30.53 20.69 -0.98
N SER A 582 -31.62 21.19 -1.57
CA SER A 582 -33.00 20.94 -1.10
C SER A 582 -33.83 20.13 -2.10
N ASN A 583 -33.19 19.59 -3.15
CA ASN A 583 -33.83 18.82 -4.22
C ASN A 583 -32.99 17.59 -4.63
N GLY A 584 -32.41 16.92 -3.65
CA GLY A 584 -31.70 15.65 -3.82
C GLY A 584 -30.36 15.79 -4.54
N GLY A 585 -29.71 16.94 -4.44
CA GLY A 585 -28.41 17.22 -5.05
C GLY A 585 -28.44 17.87 -6.43
N LEU A 586 -29.61 18.19 -6.99
CA LEU A 586 -29.71 18.77 -8.34
C LEU A 586 -29.25 20.24 -8.39
N ASN A 587 -29.55 20.99 -7.34
CA ASN A 587 -29.12 22.37 -7.17
C ASN A 587 -28.55 22.55 -5.77
N TRP A 588 -27.51 23.38 -5.66
CA TRP A 588 -26.82 23.68 -4.41
C TRP A 588 -26.99 25.15 -4.05
N SER A 589 -27.20 25.43 -2.76
CA SER A 589 -27.24 26.79 -2.23
C SER A 589 -25.86 27.44 -2.24
N SER A 590 -25.81 28.76 -2.04
CA SER A 590 -24.60 29.42 -1.57
C SER A 590 -24.09 28.79 -0.27
N SER A 591 -22.79 28.96 0.01
CA SER A 591 -22.16 28.43 1.24
C SER A 591 -22.97 28.84 2.47
N LEU A 592 -23.22 27.88 3.37
CA LEU A 592 -23.86 28.13 4.67
C LEU A 592 -22.89 28.70 5.71
N GLY A 593 -21.63 28.92 5.34
CA GLY A 593 -20.58 29.50 6.18
C GLY A 593 -19.20 28.86 5.94
N TYR A 594 -18.16 29.58 6.35
CA TYR A 594 -16.80 29.06 6.49
C TYR A 594 -16.65 28.41 7.87
N PHE A 595 -15.88 27.32 7.96
CA PHE A 595 -15.57 26.67 9.23
C PHE A 595 -14.10 26.80 9.59
#